data_AF-A0A660RBY8-F1
#
_entry.id   AF-A0A660RBY8-F1
#
_cell.length_a   1.000
_cell.length_b   1.000
_cell.length_c   1.000
_cell.angle_alpha   90.00
_cell.angle_beta   90.00
_cell.angle_gamma   90.00
#
_symmetry.space_group_name_H-M   'P 1'
#
loop_
_entity.id
_entity.type
_entity.pdbx_description
1 polymer ?
#
loop_
_entity_poly.entity_id
_entity_poly.type
_entity_poly.pdbx_seq_one_letter_code
_entity_poly.pdbx_strand_id
1 'polypeptide(L)' 'MEKKFENLSKELEGEGIDVDDILKKLDEIRFELPSWSFGDTGTRFAVFHEPGAAR' A
#
# COMPACT_ATOMS: atom_id res chain seq x y z
N MET A 1 12.85 -10.34 3.07
CA MET A 1 11.84 -9.42 3.64
C MET A 1 11.84 -9.58 5.15
N GLU A 2 11.60 -10.80 5.63
CA GLU A 2 11.55 -11.17 7.06
C GLU A 2 12.75 -10.67 7.89
N LYS A 3 14.00 -10.98 7.48
CA LYS A 3 15.21 -10.46 8.15
C LYS A 3 15.30 -8.93 8.24
N LYS A 4 14.77 -8.20 7.25
CA LYS A 4 14.80 -6.73 7.28
C LYS A 4 13.79 -6.19 8.29
N PHE A 5 12.61 -6.83 8.33
CA PHE A 5 11.56 -6.49 9.28
C PHE A 5 11.99 -6.78 10.73
N GLU A 6 12.60 -7.94 10.98
CA GLU A 6 13.13 -8.29 12.31
C GLU A 6 14.17 -7.29 12.82
N ASN A 7 15.11 -6.89 11.95
CA ASN A 7 16.15 -5.93 12.31
C ASN A 7 15.55 -4.56 12.64
N LEU A 8 14.62 -4.07 11.81
CA LEU A 8 13.95 -2.79 12.04
C LEU A 8 13.10 -2.82 13.32
N SER A 9 12.40 -3.93 13.58
CA SER A 9 11.57 -4.06 14.78
C SER A 9 12.42 -3.95 16.05
N LYS A 10 13.58 -4.62 16.07
CA LYS A 10 14.53 -4.53 17.21
C LYS A 10 15.12 -3.13 17.39
N GLU A 11 15.40 -2.43 16.29
CA GLU A 11 15.90 -1.05 16.33
C GLU A 11 14.85 -0.12 16.95
N LEU A 12 13.61 -0.20 16.47
CA LEU A 12 12.48 0.61 16.96
C LEU A 12 12.11 0.29 18.41
N GLU A 13 12.09 -0.98 18.81
CA GLU A 13 11.89 -1.37 20.21
C GLU A 13 13.02 -0.84 21.11
N GLY A 14 14.26 -0.83 20.61
CA GLY A 14 15.40 -0.22 21.29
C GLY A 14 15.25 1.30 21.50
N GLU A 15 14.49 1.97 20.64
CA GLU A 15 14.10 3.38 20.77
C GLU A 15 12.84 3.58 21.64
N GLY A 16 12.25 2.51 22.17
CA GLY A 16 11.04 2.54 22.99
C GLY A 16 9.74 2.65 22.19
N ILE A 17 9.79 2.37 20.90
CA ILE A 17 8.63 2.38 20.01
C ILE A 17 7.99 0.98 19.99
N ASP A 18 6.71 0.90 20.34
CA ASP A 18 5.94 -0.34 20.31
C ASP A 18 5.54 -0.68 18.86
N VAL A 19 6.23 -1.65 18.29
CA VAL A 19 6.01 -2.11 16.91
C VAL A 19 4.64 -2.78 16.76
N ASP A 20 4.15 -3.48 17.78
CA ASP A 20 2.85 -4.15 17.74
C ASP A 20 1.70 -3.14 17.73
N ASP A 21 1.83 -2.03 18.47
CA ASP A 21 0.87 -0.92 18.42
C ASP A 21 0.85 -0.25 17.03
N ILE A 22 2.02 -0.07 16.39
CA ILE A 22 2.10 0.46 15.03
C ILE A 22 1.39 -0.47 14.05
N LEU A 23 1.63 -1.78 14.12
CA LEU A 23 1.00 -2.74 13.21
C LEU A 23 -0.53 -2.73 13.36
N LYS A 24 -1.05 -2.64 14.59
CA LYS A 24 -2.49 -2.48 14.83
C LYS A 24 -3.05 -1.22 14.19
N LYS A 25 -2.37 -0.09 14.39
CA LYS A 25 -2.77 1.19 13.79
C LYS A 25 -2.76 1.14 12.27
N LEU A 26 -1.75 0.51 11.67
CA LEU A 26 -1.66 0.34 10.22
C LEU A 26 -2.80 -0.54 9.68
N ASP A 27 -3.16 -1.60 10.40
CA ASP A 27 -4.27 -2.49 10.04
C ASP A 27 -5.65 -1.83 10.16
N GLU A 28 -5.78 -0.72 10.91
CA GLU A 28 -7.00 0.08 11.01
C GLU A 28 -7.16 1.10 9.87
N ILE A 29 -6.08 1.45 9.16
CA ILE A 29 -6.15 2.42 8.07
C ILE A 29 -6.98 1.85 6.92
N ARG A 30 -7.93 2.64 6.41
CA ARG A 30 -8.74 2.32 5.23
C ARG A 30 -8.51 3.37 4.16
N PHE A 31 -8.30 2.91 2.93
CA PHE A 31 -8.22 3.76 1.75
C PHE A 31 -9.37 3.43 0.82
N GLU A 32 -10.09 4.45 0.38
CA GLU A 32 -11.10 4.31 -0.65
C GLU A 32 -10.44 4.04 -2.00
N LEU A 33 -10.96 3.05 -2.73
CA LEU A 33 -10.48 2.72 -4.05
C LEU A 33 -11.39 3.36 -5.10
N PRO A 34 -10.88 4.29 -5.92
CA PRO A 34 -11.69 4.90 -6.98
C PRO A 34 -12.03 3.83 -8.03
N SER A 35 -13.33 3.57 -8.25
CA SER A 35 -13.76 2.51 -9.17
C SER A 35 -13.26 2.72 -10.61
N TRP A 36 -13.07 3.97 -11.03
CA TRP A 36 -12.62 4.30 -12.39
C TRP A 36 -11.14 4.02 -12.64
N SER A 37 -10.31 3.80 -11.61
CA SER A 37 -8.88 3.56 -11.79
C SER A 37 -8.55 2.15 -12.28
N PHE A 38 -9.53 1.25 -12.31
CA PHE A 38 -9.34 -0.12 -12.78
C PHE A 38 -9.57 -0.29 -14.29
N GLY A 39 -10.12 0.73 -14.95
CA GLY A 39 -10.29 0.76 -16.41
C GLY A 39 -9.10 1.40 -17.11
N ASP A 40 -9.13 1.37 -18.45
CA ASP A 40 -8.09 2.00 -19.27
C ASP A 40 -7.99 3.50 -18.96
N THR A 41 -6.78 3.95 -18.63
CA THR A 41 -6.50 5.35 -18.35
C THR A 41 -5.95 6.05 -19.59
N GLY A 42 -6.27 7.33 -19.76
CA GLY A 42 -5.72 8.13 -20.84
C GLY A 42 -5.81 9.62 -20.60
N THR A 43 -5.45 10.37 -21.63
CA THR A 43 -5.46 11.84 -21.62
C THR A 43 -6.34 12.35 -22.75
N ARG A 44 -6.42 13.69 -22.89
CA ARG A 44 -7.10 14.33 -24.03
C ARG A 44 -6.56 13.92 -25.41
N PHE A 45 -5.38 13.29 -25.50
CA PHE A 45 -4.75 12.91 -26.75
C PHE A 45 -5.04 11.45 -27.14
N ALA A 46 -5.01 10.54 -26.16
CA ALA A 46 -5.21 9.11 -26.41
C ALA A 46 -5.52 8.37 -25.10
N VAL A 47 -6.23 7.24 -25.25
CA VAL A 47 -6.39 6.16 -24.26
C VAL A 47 -5.76 4.91 -24.89
N PHE A 48 -4.92 4.20 -24.14
CA PHE A 48 -4.28 2.97 -24.61
C PHE A 48 -4.90 1.78 -23.88
N HIS A 49 -5.39 0.80 -24.63
CA HIS A 49 -6.10 -0.34 -24.05
C HIS A 49 -5.14 -1.43 -23.58
N GLU A 50 -5.32 -1.88 -22.34
CA GLU A 50 -4.56 -2.97 -21.75
C GLU A 50 -5.40 -4.26 -21.65
N PRO A 51 -4.89 -5.42 -22.09
CA PRO A 51 -5.58 -6.69 -21.92
C PRO A 51 -5.88 -6.96 -20.44
N GLY A 52 -7.17 -7.11 -20.11
CA GLY A 52 -7.61 -7.39 -18.74
C GLY A 52 -8.02 -6.16 -17.92
N ALA A 53 -7.98 -4.95 -18.49
CA ALA A 53 -8.58 -3.77 -17.86
C ALA A 53 -10.08 -3.99 -17.61
N ALA A 54 -10.59 -3.41 -16.51
CA ALA A 54 -12.00 -3.51 -16.15
C ALA A 54 -12.89 -2.80 -17.19
N ARG A 55 -14.10 -3.34 -17.42
CA ARG A 55 -15.10 -2.80 -18.36
C ARG A 55 -16.27 -2.16 -17.65
#